data_AF-A0A6V7LRZ9-F1
#
_entry.id   AF-A0A6V7LRZ9-F1
#
_cell.length_a   1.000
_cell.length_b   1.000
_cell.length_c   1.000
_cell.angle_alpha   90.00
_cell.angle_beta   90.00
_cell.angle_gamma   90.00
#
_symmetry.space_group_name_H-M   'P 1'
#
loop_
_entity.id
_entity.type
_entity.pdbx_description
1 polymer ?
#
loop_
_entity_poly.entity_id
_entity_poly.type
_entity_poly.pdbx_seq_one_letter_code
_entity_poly.pdbx_strand_id
1 'polypeptide(L)'
;LQIFRASMFGATLSEVMQLQRDRFPQRDLPWVQTTLTRQVLVRGGTLTEGIFRVSADADEVSALKSCLDRFEDGGSLAASQDAHAPASLLKLWVRELYEPLIPDSFYTECVSMRHDESEAAAANAAAIVDRLPDLNKRVLYHLIRFLQ
;
A
#
# COMPACT_ATOMS: atom_id res chain seq x y z
N LEU A 1 11.67 4.68 -27.49
CA LEU A 1 12.49 3.84 -26.60
C LEU A 1 12.27 4.33 -25.16
N GLN A 2 11.17 3.91 -24.55
CA GLN A 2 10.91 4.23 -23.15
C GLN A 2 11.74 3.26 -22.33
N ILE A 3 12.80 3.77 -21.70
CA ILE A 3 13.62 2.98 -20.78
C ILE A 3 12.69 2.60 -19.63
N PHE A 4 12.25 1.34 -19.59
CA PHE A 4 11.51 0.79 -18.44
C PHE A 4 12.47 0.81 -17.25
N ARG A 5 12.38 1.87 -16.45
CA ARG A 5 13.08 1.93 -15.17
C ARG A 5 12.28 1.08 -14.20
N ALA A 6 12.87 -0.01 -13.73
CA ALA A 6 12.26 -0.82 -12.68
C ALA A 6 11.98 0.09 -11.47
N SER A 7 10.71 0.13 -11.05
CA SER A 7 10.21 0.94 -9.94
C SER A 7 9.25 0.12 -9.10
N MET A 8 9.21 0.43 -7.81
CA MET A 8 8.21 -0.12 -6.88
C MET A 8 6.82 0.49 -7.05
N PHE A 9 6.71 1.53 -7.88
CA PHE A 9 5.51 2.33 -8.13
C PHE A 9 5.11 2.24 -9.60
N GLY A 10 3.81 2.35 -9.90
CA GLY A 10 3.34 2.21 -11.30
C GLY A 10 3.35 0.78 -11.82
N ALA A 11 3.58 -0.23 -10.96
CA ALA A 11 3.79 -1.63 -11.33
C ALA A 11 2.68 -2.53 -10.77
N THR A 12 2.55 -3.73 -11.30
CA THR A 12 1.70 -4.78 -10.73
C THR A 12 2.29 -5.31 -9.42
N LEU A 13 1.46 -5.91 -8.56
CA LEU A 13 1.96 -6.58 -7.35
C LEU A 13 2.99 -7.67 -7.68
N SER A 14 2.78 -8.42 -8.78
CA SER A 14 3.70 -9.47 -9.22
C SER A 14 5.07 -8.91 -9.60
N GLU A 15 5.12 -7.81 -10.35
CA GLU A 15 6.37 -7.13 -10.71
C GLU A 15 7.10 -6.58 -9.49
N VAL A 16 6.37 -6.00 -8.52
CA VAL A 16 6.95 -5.55 -7.25
C VAL A 16 7.57 -6.73 -6.49
N MET A 17 6.87 -7.86 -6.41
CA MET A 17 7.37 -9.09 -5.77
C MET A 17 8.58 -9.68 -6.52
N GLN A 18 8.62 -9.58 -7.85
CA GLN A 18 9.76 -10.00 -8.64
C GLN A 18 10.97 -9.07 -8.42
N LEU A 19 10.76 -7.75 -8.41
CA LEU A 19 11.82 -6.77 -8.21
C LEU A 19 12.50 -6.92 -6.85
N GLN A 20 11.74 -7.25 -5.80
CA GLN A 20 12.29 -7.45 -4.45
C GLN A 20 12.92 -8.82 -4.21
N ARG A 21 12.70 -9.80 -5.10
CA ARG A 21 12.97 -11.23 -4.83
C ARG A 21 14.41 -11.51 -4.41
N ASP A 22 15.38 -10.91 -5.10
CA ASP A 22 16.80 -11.18 -4.83
C ASP A 22 17.26 -10.58 -3.49
N ARG A 23 16.65 -9.46 -3.07
CA ARG A 23 16.96 -8.80 -1.81
C ARG A 23 16.20 -9.39 -0.63
N PHE A 24 14.95 -9.79 -0.86
CA PHE A 24 14.01 -10.24 0.16
C PHE A 24 13.25 -11.50 -0.27
N PRO A 25 13.95 -12.63 -0.51
CA PRO A 25 13.36 -13.83 -1.08
C PRO A 25 12.32 -14.50 -0.17
N GLN A 26 12.36 -14.20 1.13
CA GLN A 26 11.47 -14.78 2.14
C GLN A 26 10.22 -13.92 2.40
N ARG A 27 10.05 -12.78 1.70
CA ARG A 27 8.89 -11.92 1.92
C ARG A 27 7.73 -12.34 1.03
N ASP A 28 6.58 -12.53 1.66
CA ASP A 28 5.29 -12.81 1.02
C ASP A 28 4.46 -11.54 0.74
N LEU A 29 4.94 -10.38 1.17
CA LEU A 29 4.32 -9.08 0.97
C LEU A 29 5.27 -8.12 0.26
N PRO A 30 4.74 -7.13 -0.48
CA PRO A 30 5.51 -6.03 -1.04
C PRO A 30 6.32 -5.32 0.04
N TRP A 31 7.63 -5.24 -0.18
CA TRP A 31 8.57 -4.59 0.73
C TRP A 31 8.20 -3.12 0.94
N VAL A 32 7.81 -2.44 -0.14
CA VAL A 32 7.33 -1.05 -0.12
C VAL A 32 6.15 -0.88 0.84
N GLN A 33 5.15 -1.79 0.83
CA GLN A 33 4.00 -1.74 1.74
C GLN A 33 4.44 -1.93 3.21
N THR A 34 5.22 -2.97 3.48
CA THR A 34 5.66 -3.28 4.86
C THR A 34 6.59 -2.19 5.42
N THR A 35 7.37 -1.54 4.56
CA THR A 35 8.27 -0.44 4.94
C THR A 35 7.48 0.83 5.22
N LEU A 36 6.53 1.20 4.36
CA LEU A 36 5.69 2.38 4.57
C LEU A 36 4.82 2.26 5.82
N THR A 37 4.18 1.11 6.03
CA THR A 37 3.39 0.87 7.25
C THR A 37 4.26 0.93 8.51
N ARG A 38 5.47 0.36 8.49
CA ARG A 38 6.45 0.52 9.58
C ARG A 38 6.84 1.98 9.80
N GLN A 39 7.13 2.72 8.72
CA GLN A 39 7.53 4.13 8.79
C GLN A 39 6.42 5.00 9.41
N VAL A 40 5.15 4.74 9.10
CA VAL A 40 4.02 5.40 9.77
C VAL A 40 4.03 5.11 11.28
N LEU A 41 4.21 3.86 11.69
CA LEU A 41 4.19 3.48 13.11
C LEU A 41 5.36 4.07 13.90
N VAL A 42 6.60 3.98 13.40
CA VAL A 42 7.78 4.49 14.12
C VAL A 42 7.80 6.02 14.23
N ARG A 43 7.06 6.72 13.36
CA ARG A 43 6.86 8.18 13.43
C ARG A 43 5.61 8.59 14.22
N GLY A 44 5.03 7.65 14.98
CA GLY A 44 3.89 7.96 15.86
C GLY A 44 2.57 8.17 15.12
N GLY A 45 2.39 7.59 13.93
CA GLY A 45 1.19 7.76 13.12
C GLY A 45 -0.13 7.43 13.81
N THR A 46 -0.11 6.60 14.85
CA THR A 46 -1.29 6.30 15.70
C THR A 46 -1.71 7.47 16.60
N LEU A 47 -0.82 8.44 16.82
CA LEU A 47 -1.04 9.65 17.60
C LEU A 47 -1.08 10.92 16.72
N THR A 48 -0.76 10.80 15.44
CA THR A 48 -0.76 11.90 14.48
C THR A 48 -2.19 12.30 14.11
N GLU A 49 -2.56 13.54 14.39
CA GLU A 49 -3.87 14.08 14.03
C GLU A 49 -4.10 14.02 12.51
N GLY A 50 -5.21 13.44 12.09
CA GLY A 50 -5.57 13.40 10.67
C GLY A 50 -4.61 12.55 9.82
N ILE A 51 -3.94 11.55 10.40
CA ILE A 51 -3.19 10.55 9.63
C ILE A 51 -4.05 9.99 8.49
N PHE A 52 -3.46 9.83 7.30
CA PHE A 52 -4.14 9.51 6.04
C PHE A 52 -5.15 10.55 5.51
N ARG A 53 -5.60 11.53 6.29
CA ARG A 53 -6.49 12.62 5.86
C ARG A 53 -5.73 13.86 5.41
N VAL A 54 -4.75 14.30 6.20
CA VAL A 54 -3.88 15.45 5.90
C VAL A 54 -2.86 15.04 4.85
N SER A 55 -2.65 15.92 3.86
CA SER A 55 -1.60 15.74 2.86
C SER A 55 -0.26 16.23 3.39
N ALA A 56 0.75 15.38 3.30
CA ALA A 56 2.14 15.77 3.46
C ALA A 56 2.65 16.68 2.35
N ASP A 57 3.82 17.27 2.59
CA ASP A 57 4.59 17.99 1.60
C ASP A 57 4.96 17.07 0.41
N ALA A 58 4.79 17.58 -0.81
CA ALA A 58 4.99 16.80 -2.03
C ALA A 58 6.46 16.45 -2.27
N ASP A 59 7.39 17.33 -1.87
CA ASP A 59 8.83 17.10 -2.01
C ASP A 59 9.29 16.02 -1.02
N GLU A 60 8.75 16.02 0.21
CA GLU A 60 9.00 14.94 1.18
C GLU A 60 8.51 13.57 0.68
N VAL A 61 7.29 13.53 0.12
CA VAL A 61 6.73 12.31 -0.47
C VAL A 61 7.58 11.83 -1.66
N SER A 62 8.02 12.75 -2.52
CA SER A 62 8.88 12.46 -3.68
C SER A 62 10.27 11.96 -3.27
N ALA A 63 10.86 12.56 -2.23
CA ALA A 63 12.14 12.13 -1.66
C ALA A 63 12.03 10.71 -1.08
N LEU A 64 10.98 10.43 -0.29
CA LEU A 64 10.75 9.10 0.28
C LEU A 64 10.47 8.06 -0.81
N LYS A 65 9.69 8.40 -1.85
CA LYS A 65 9.48 7.55 -3.04
C LYS A 65 10.80 7.16 -3.68
N SER A 66 11.68 8.15 -3.88
CA SER A 66 12.99 7.96 -4.49
C SER A 66 13.91 7.05 -3.65
N CYS A 67 13.85 7.14 -2.32
CA CYS A 67 14.55 6.22 -1.42
C CYS A 67 14.04 4.78 -1.58
N LEU A 68 12.71 4.58 -1.58
CA LEU A 68 12.13 3.24 -1.70
C LEU A 68 12.42 2.59 -3.06
N ASP A 69 12.46 3.35 -4.15
CA ASP A 69 12.90 2.83 -5.47
C ASP A 69 14.35 2.32 -5.47
N ARG A 70 15.20 2.78 -4.54
CA ARG A 70 16.57 2.29 -4.33
C ARG A 70 16.69 1.22 -3.25
N PHE A 71 15.57 0.75 -2.70
CA PHE A 71 15.49 -0.13 -1.53
C PHE A 71 16.08 0.47 -0.24
N GLU A 72 16.01 1.79 -0.10
CA GLU A 72 16.34 2.52 1.12
C GLU A 72 15.05 2.83 1.89
N ASP A 73 15.01 2.57 3.19
CA ASP A 73 13.79 2.70 4.01
C ASP A 73 13.44 4.16 4.41
N GLY A 74 14.20 5.14 3.93
CA GLY A 74 14.01 6.55 4.26
C GLY A 74 14.43 6.92 5.68
N GLY A 75 15.21 6.09 6.37
CA GLY A 75 15.77 6.41 7.69
C GLY A 75 16.61 7.69 7.70
N SER A 76 17.26 8.05 6.59
CA SER A 76 17.98 9.32 6.43
C SER A 76 17.06 10.55 6.36
N LEU A 77 15.79 10.36 5.99
CA LEU A 77 14.75 11.40 5.96
C LEU A 77 14.08 11.58 7.34
N ALA A 78 14.63 10.98 8.41
CA ALA A 78 14.10 11.09 9.78
C ALA A 78 14.08 12.51 10.36
N ALA A 79 14.70 13.49 9.70
CA ALA A 79 14.56 14.90 10.06
C ALA A 79 13.11 15.41 9.87
N SER A 80 12.37 14.83 8.91
CA SER A 80 10.92 15.02 8.75
C SER A 80 10.21 14.13 9.79
N GLN A 81 9.93 14.64 10.99
CA GLN A 81 9.35 13.83 12.07
C GLN A 81 7.89 13.40 11.84
N ASP A 82 7.26 13.78 10.73
CA ASP A 82 5.83 13.59 10.53
C ASP A 82 5.49 12.27 9.82
N ALA A 83 4.52 11.53 10.38
CA ALA A 83 3.95 10.33 9.80
C ALA A 83 3.10 10.61 8.55
N HIS A 84 2.74 11.87 8.26
CA HIS A 84 2.00 12.23 7.06
C HIS A 84 2.72 11.84 5.76
N ALA A 85 4.05 11.98 5.65
CA ALA A 85 4.79 11.65 4.44
C ALA A 85 4.71 10.15 4.07
N PRO A 86 5.06 9.19 4.95
CA PRO A 86 4.89 7.77 4.65
C PRO A 86 3.41 7.37 4.51
N ALA A 87 2.48 8.02 5.21
CA ALA A 87 1.04 7.77 5.04
C ALA A 87 0.52 8.21 3.66
N SER A 88 0.89 9.41 3.21
CA SER A 88 0.61 9.90 1.86
C SER A 88 1.21 8.99 0.80
N LEU A 89 2.45 8.54 0.99
CA LEU A 89 3.11 7.67 0.04
C LEU A 89 2.51 6.26 0.01
N LEU A 90 2.02 5.74 1.14
CA LEU A 90 1.26 4.48 1.16
C LEU A 90 -0.02 4.56 0.33
N LYS A 91 -0.79 5.65 0.49
CA LYS A 91 -1.98 5.91 -0.36
C LYS A 91 -1.60 6.02 -1.82
N LEU A 92 -0.52 6.76 -2.12
CA LEU A 92 -0.03 6.92 -3.50
C LEU A 92 0.36 5.58 -4.11
N TRP A 93 1.10 4.74 -3.38
CA TRP A 93 1.54 3.44 -3.85
C TRP A 93 0.36 2.52 -4.22
N VAL A 94 -0.65 2.42 -3.35
CA VAL A 94 -1.87 1.64 -3.65
C VAL A 94 -2.61 2.20 -4.87
N ARG A 95 -2.67 3.54 -5.00
CA ARG A 95 -3.33 4.22 -6.12
C ARG A 95 -2.58 4.07 -7.45
N GLU A 96 -1.25 3.99 -7.40
CA GLU A 96 -0.38 3.86 -8.57
C GLU A 96 -0.12 2.40 -8.97
N LEU A 97 -0.73 1.41 -8.32
CA LEU A 97 -0.65 0.03 -8.82
C LEU A 97 -1.19 -0.03 -10.25
N TYR A 98 -0.47 -0.74 -11.14
CA TYR A 98 -0.89 -0.87 -12.55
C TYR A 98 -2.26 -1.54 -12.68
N GLU A 99 -2.52 -2.53 -11.83
CA GLU A 99 -3.84 -3.11 -11.61
C GLU A 99 -4.32 -2.77 -10.18
N PRO A 100 -5.59 -2.41 -9.99
CA PRO A 100 -6.09 -2.07 -8.66
C PRO A 100 -5.96 -3.25 -7.69
N LEU A 101 -5.74 -2.94 -6.40
CA LEU A 101 -5.58 -3.96 -5.36
C LEU A 101 -6.76 -4.94 -5.30
N ILE A 102 -7.97 -4.43 -5.50
CA ILE A 102 -9.16 -5.22 -5.82
C ILE A 102 -9.31 -5.17 -7.34
N PRO A 103 -9.07 -6.27 -8.08
CA PRO A 103 -9.08 -6.25 -9.55
C PRO A 103 -10.40 -5.77 -10.12
N ASP A 104 -10.37 -5.11 -11.28
CA ASP A 104 -11.56 -4.52 -11.92
C ASP A 104 -12.69 -5.52 -12.19
N SER A 105 -12.36 -6.81 -12.35
CA SER A 105 -13.35 -7.88 -12.49
C SER A 105 -14.30 -8.01 -11.31
N PHE A 106 -13.92 -7.53 -10.13
CA PHE A 106 -14.75 -7.52 -8.91
C PHE A 106 -15.50 -6.20 -8.72
N TYR A 107 -15.20 -5.16 -9.51
CA TYR A 107 -15.73 -3.81 -9.30
C TYR A 107 -17.26 -3.77 -9.26
N THR A 108 -17.92 -4.33 -10.30
CA THR A 108 -19.39 -4.36 -10.39
C THR A 108 -20.01 -5.06 -9.19
N GLU A 109 -19.40 -6.16 -8.74
CA GLU A 109 -19.87 -6.89 -7.57
C GLU A 109 -19.74 -6.04 -6.31
N CYS A 110 -18.57 -5.42 -6.08
CA CYS A 110 -18.31 -4.55 -4.94
C CYS A 110 -19.30 -3.38 -4.83
N VAL A 111 -19.62 -2.71 -5.95
CA VAL A 111 -20.53 -1.55 -5.92
C VAL A 111 -22.01 -1.94 -5.86
N SER A 112 -22.34 -3.19 -6.22
CA SER A 112 -23.72 -3.70 -6.15
C SER A 112 -24.12 -4.18 -4.76
N MET A 113 -23.15 -4.30 -3.84
CA MET A 113 -23.37 -4.76 -2.49
C MET A 113 -24.17 -3.76 -1.66
N ARG A 114 -24.92 -4.29 -0.70
CA ARG A 114 -25.49 -3.47 0.36
C ARG A 114 -24.37 -2.94 1.25
N HIS A 115 -24.40 -1.64 1.53
CA HIS A 115 -23.49 -0.96 2.44
C HIS A 115 -24.13 -0.73 3.81
N ASP A 116 -24.91 -1.70 4.29
CA ASP A 116 -25.51 -1.68 5.63
C ASP A 116 -24.66 -2.52 6.61
N GLU A 117 -24.89 -2.35 7.91
CA GLU A 117 -24.16 -3.06 8.96
C GLU A 117 -24.66 -4.50 9.19
N SER A 118 -25.35 -5.09 8.21
CA SER A 118 -25.90 -6.45 8.36
C SER A 118 -24.82 -7.52 8.24
N GLU A 119 -25.01 -8.64 8.95
CA GLU A 119 -24.16 -9.83 8.80
C GLU A 119 -24.13 -10.32 7.34
N ALA A 120 -25.22 -10.14 6.60
CA ALA A 120 -25.28 -10.47 5.18
C ALA A 120 -24.35 -9.59 4.34
N ALA A 121 -24.30 -8.28 4.58
CA ALA A 121 -23.36 -7.37 3.91
C ALA A 121 -21.90 -7.74 4.22
N ALA A 122 -21.59 -8.03 5.50
CA ALA A 122 -20.27 -8.48 5.91
C ALA A 122 -19.88 -9.82 5.26
N ALA A 123 -20.80 -10.80 5.22
CA ALA A 123 -20.57 -12.10 4.59
C ALA A 123 -20.33 -11.97 3.07
N ASN A 124 -21.09 -11.11 2.40
CA ASN A 124 -20.86 -10.84 0.98
C ASN A 124 -19.46 -10.24 0.76
N ALA A 125 -19.06 -9.24 1.56
CA ALA A 125 -17.74 -8.62 1.45
C ALA A 125 -16.61 -9.64 1.65
N ALA A 126 -16.74 -10.52 2.64
CA ALA A 126 -15.82 -11.62 2.86
C ALA A 126 -15.74 -12.57 1.65
N ALA A 127 -16.88 -12.90 1.02
CA ALA A 127 -16.92 -13.75 -0.16
C ALA A 127 -16.24 -13.15 -1.41
N ILE A 128 -16.16 -11.81 -1.52
CA ILE A 128 -15.30 -11.16 -2.52
C ILE A 128 -13.84 -11.34 -2.15
N VAL A 129 -13.48 -11.01 -0.90
CA VAL A 129 -12.09 -11.12 -0.43
C VAL A 129 -11.54 -12.54 -0.61
N ASP A 130 -12.35 -13.57 -0.36
CA ASP A 130 -11.97 -14.98 -0.51
C ASP A 130 -11.61 -15.38 -1.94
N ARG A 131 -12.19 -14.71 -2.95
CA ARG A 131 -11.90 -14.95 -4.38
C ARG A 131 -10.79 -14.10 -4.95
N LEU A 132 -10.27 -13.14 -4.18
CA LEU A 132 -9.12 -12.35 -4.61
C LEU A 132 -7.89 -13.26 -4.81
N PRO A 133 -7.01 -12.95 -5.79
CA PRO A 133 -5.72 -13.62 -5.91
C PRO A 133 -4.96 -13.58 -4.57
N ASP A 134 -4.22 -14.64 -4.24
CA ASP A 134 -3.60 -14.80 -2.92
C ASP A 134 -2.68 -13.64 -2.53
N LEU A 135 -1.99 -13.04 -3.49
CA LEU A 135 -1.14 -11.88 -3.25
C LEU A 135 -1.98 -10.64 -2.91
N ASN A 136 -3.00 -10.33 -3.71
CA ASN A 136 -3.94 -9.23 -3.46
C ASN A 136 -4.63 -9.39 -2.10
N LYS A 137 -5.09 -10.60 -1.78
CA LYS A 137 -5.71 -10.93 -0.49
C LYS A 137 -4.77 -10.66 0.69
N ARG A 138 -3.51 -11.11 0.61
CA ARG A 138 -2.49 -10.86 1.63
C ARG A 138 -2.19 -9.36 1.79
N VAL A 139 -2.01 -8.64 0.69
CA VAL A 139 -1.75 -7.20 0.68
C VAL A 139 -2.93 -6.43 1.28
N LEU A 140 -4.16 -6.79 0.90
CA LEU A 140 -5.38 -6.18 1.44
C LEU A 140 -5.54 -6.47 2.94
N TYR A 141 -5.33 -7.72 3.37
CA TYR A 141 -5.40 -8.10 4.78
C TYR A 141 -4.39 -7.31 5.63
N HIS A 142 -3.14 -7.19 5.16
CA HIS A 142 -2.12 -6.38 5.84
C HIS A 142 -2.57 -4.91 5.94
N LEU A 143 -3.12 -4.34 4.87
CA LEU A 143 -3.59 -2.96 4.86
C LEU A 143 -4.75 -2.74 5.84
N ILE A 144 -5.76 -3.61 5.83
CA ILE A 144 -6.90 -3.53 6.75
C ILE A 144 -6.44 -3.66 8.20
N ARG A 145 -5.60 -4.66 8.51
CA ARG A 145 -5.06 -4.88 9.85
C ARG A 145 -4.25 -3.69 10.35
N PHE A 146 -3.53 -3.01 9.46
CA PHE A 146 -2.75 -1.82 9.79
C PHE A 146 -3.62 -0.57 10.04
N LEU A 147 -4.81 -0.49 9.45
CA LEU A 147 -5.74 0.63 9.60
C LEU A 147 -6.70 0.50 10.79
N GLN A 148 -6.70 -0.64 11.48
CA GLN A 148 -7.50 -0.91 12.69
C GLN A 148 -6.75 -0.49 13.96
#